data_AF-A0A3D2SGJ6-F1
#
_entry.id   AF-A0A3D2SGJ6-F1
#
_cell.length_a   1.000
_cell.length_b   1.000
_cell.length_c   1.000
_cell.angle_alpha   90.00
_cell.angle_beta   90.00
_cell.angle_gamma   90.00
#
_symmetry.space_group_name_H-M   'P 1'
#
loop_
_entity.id
_entity.type
_entity.pdbx_description
1 polymer ?
#
loop_
_entity_poly.entity_id
_entity_poly.type
_entity_poly.pdbx_seq_one_letter_code
_entity_poly.pdbx_strand_id
1 'polypeptide(L)'
;MKNIVWLASYPKSGNTWFRMFLANYLANVESPLLFSDITDTSIASSAVDFEEQIGLNPFELTPDEVDLYRPELYRVLSDDKTSDILYKKVHDAYICNQNNVPLFPAEVSRAAVYFVRNPLDVCVSYANHSASNVLKTVNLILNKEASLAGQKSGQLRQILLSWQEHYFSWSKQKEIPVYIVRYEDMKRIPMEAFGGIIRFLGLEYNEERLY
;
A
#
# COMPACT_ATOMS: atom_id res chain seq x y z
N MET A 1 -12.10 -4.42 14.36
CA MET A 1 -11.04 -3.93 15.29
C MET A 1 -10.26 -2.79 14.61
N LYS A 2 -9.51 -1.89 15.27
CA LYS A 2 -8.67 -0.90 14.54
C LYS A 2 -7.25 -1.44 14.33
N ASN A 3 -7.10 -2.40 13.42
CA ASN A 3 -5.88 -3.20 13.25
C ASN A 3 -5.21 -3.15 11.86
N ILE A 4 -5.81 -2.49 10.86
CA ILE A 4 -5.20 -2.45 9.52
C ILE A 4 -4.14 -1.34 9.44
N VAL A 5 -2.94 -1.69 9.00
CA VAL A 5 -1.86 -0.76 8.65
C VAL A 5 -1.67 -0.74 7.14
N TRP A 6 -1.95 0.41 6.53
CA TRP A 6 -1.78 0.61 5.09
C TRP A 6 -0.35 0.98 4.75
N LEU A 7 0.34 0.11 4.01
CA LEU A 7 1.63 0.42 3.41
C LEU A 7 1.37 1.03 2.04
N ALA A 8 1.10 2.32 2.01
CA ALA A 8 0.64 3.05 0.84
C ALA A 8 1.79 3.70 0.08
N SER A 9 1.77 3.66 -1.25
CA SER A 9 2.78 4.32 -2.07
C SER A 9 2.34 4.45 -3.52
N TYR A 10 2.73 5.53 -4.18
CA TYR A 10 2.72 5.52 -5.64
C TYR A 10 3.66 4.40 -6.12
N PRO A 11 3.31 3.62 -7.17
CA PRO A 11 4.16 2.55 -7.68
C PRO A 11 5.64 2.96 -7.80
N LYS A 12 6.53 2.04 -7.41
CA LYS A 12 8.01 2.21 -7.47
C LYS A 12 8.61 3.21 -6.46
N SER A 13 7.88 3.53 -5.39
CA SER A 13 8.37 4.38 -4.29
C SER A 13 9.00 3.64 -3.10
N GLY A 14 9.37 2.36 -3.27
CA GLY A 14 10.17 1.62 -2.27
C GLY A 14 9.40 0.75 -1.27
N ASN A 15 8.10 0.54 -1.47
CA ASN A 15 7.26 -0.27 -0.59
C ASN A 15 7.81 -1.70 -0.35
N THR A 16 8.28 -2.38 -1.40
CA THR A 16 8.87 -3.72 -1.29
C THR A 16 10.05 -3.75 -0.34
N TRP A 17 10.93 -2.74 -0.38
CA TRP A 17 12.10 -2.70 0.51
C TRP A 17 11.67 -2.56 1.97
N PHE A 18 10.73 -1.66 2.27
CA PHE A 18 10.22 -1.54 3.63
C PHE A 18 9.49 -2.80 4.09
N ARG A 19 8.70 -3.45 3.23
CA ARG A 19 8.05 -4.72 3.59
C ARG A 19 9.05 -5.80 3.96
N MET A 20 10.17 -5.89 3.25
CA MET A 20 11.23 -6.83 3.59
C MET A 20 11.86 -6.51 4.95
N PHE A 21 12.16 -5.24 5.19
CA PHE A 21 12.63 -4.79 6.50
C PHE A 21 11.63 -5.14 7.61
N LEU A 22 10.35 -4.79 7.44
CA LEU A 22 9.31 -5.00 8.42
C LEU A 22 9.11 -6.49 8.73
N ALA A 23 9.12 -7.35 7.71
CA ALA A 23 8.97 -8.79 7.90
C ALA A 23 10.12 -9.36 8.75
N ASN A 24 11.37 -8.96 8.48
CA ASN A 24 12.52 -9.37 9.27
C ASN A 24 12.45 -8.81 10.70
N TYR A 25 12.06 -7.54 10.85
CA TYR A 25 11.90 -6.90 12.14
C TYR A 25 10.88 -7.62 13.03
N LEU A 26 9.76 -8.06 12.45
CA LEU A 26 8.68 -8.75 13.17
C LEU A 26 9.02 -10.21 13.46
N ALA A 27 9.66 -10.91 12.52
CA ALA A 27 10.04 -12.30 12.70
C ALA A 27 11.15 -12.47 13.76
N ASN A 28 12.02 -11.47 13.93
CA ASN A 28 13.13 -11.49 14.87
C ASN A 28 13.98 -12.78 14.75
N VAL A 29 14.34 -13.12 13.52
CA VAL A 29 15.13 -14.30 13.17
C VAL A 29 16.57 -13.90 12.84
N GLU A 30 17.53 -14.77 13.15
CA GLU A 30 18.97 -14.51 12.90
C GLU A 30 19.32 -14.51 11.40
N SER A 31 18.55 -15.23 10.59
CA SER A 31 18.75 -15.30 9.13
C SER A 31 17.69 -14.51 8.39
N PRO A 32 18.05 -13.68 7.39
CA PRO A 32 17.08 -12.91 6.64
C PRO A 32 16.03 -13.80 5.97
N LEU A 33 14.76 -13.41 6.11
CA LEU A 33 13.65 -14.06 5.39
C LEU A 33 13.86 -13.98 3.87
N LEU A 34 13.46 -15.04 3.17
CA LEU A 34 13.50 -15.04 1.71
C LEU A 34 12.40 -14.14 1.15
N PHE A 35 12.60 -13.67 -0.08
CA PHE A 35 11.59 -12.85 -0.76
C PHE A 35 10.23 -13.56 -0.87
N SER A 36 10.23 -14.89 -1.06
CA SER A 36 9.04 -15.74 -1.08
C SER A 36 8.25 -15.72 0.23
N ASP A 37 8.93 -15.54 1.36
CA ASP A 37 8.31 -15.57 2.69
C ASP A 37 7.65 -14.22 3.00
N ILE A 38 8.03 -13.18 2.26
CA ILE A 38 7.58 -11.80 2.42
C ILE A 38 6.45 -11.49 1.43
N THR A 39 6.34 -12.25 0.33
CA THR A 39 5.20 -12.14 -0.59
C THR A 39 3.86 -12.41 0.07
N ASP A 40 3.85 -13.03 1.26
CA ASP A 40 2.68 -13.24 2.10
C ASP A 40 2.15 -11.97 2.81
N THR A 41 2.85 -10.81 2.73
CA THR A 41 2.18 -9.56 3.12
C THR A 41 1.04 -9.28 2.15
N SER A 42 -0.18 -9.43 2.65
CA SER A 42 -1.38 -9.35 1.83
C SER A 42 -1.50 -8.00 1.11
N ILE A 43 -1.90 -8.06 -0.15
CA ILE A 43 -2.12 -6.88 -0.99
C ILE A 43 -3.58 -6.44 -0.86
N ALA A 44 -3.83 -5.14 -0.78
CA ALA A 44 -5.20 -4.62 -0.67
C ALA A 44 -6.03 -4.79 -1.94
N SER A 45 -5.37 -5.11 -3.06
CA SER A 45 -5.94 -5.37 -4.39
C SER A 45 -6.06 -6.86 -4.71
N SER A 46 -6.10 -7.73 -3.69
CA SER A 46 -6.24 -9.18 -3.84
C SER A 46 -7.65 -9.52 -4.35
N ALA A 47 -7.72 -10.08 -5.55
CA ALA A 47 -8.99 -10.60 -6.09
C ALA A 47 -9.45 -11.86 -5.34
N VAL A 48 -8.51 -12.64 -4.81
CA VAL A 48 -8.78 -13.83 -4.00
C VAL A 48 -9.44 -13.43 -2.68
N ASP A 49 -8.86 -12.48 -1.94
CA ASP A 49 -9.47 -11.98 -0.69
C ASP A 49 -10.88 -11.42 -0.96
N PHE A 50 -11.06 -10.73 -2.09
CA PHE A 50 -12.38 -10.23 -2.48
C PHE A 50 -13.37 -11.36 -2.68
N GLU A 51 -13.03 -12.35 -3.52
CA GLU A 51 -13.93 -13.46 -3.84
C GLU A 51 -14.25 -14.31 -2.61
N GLU A 52 -13.26 -14.62 -1.77
CA GLU A 52 -13.43 -15.42 -0.56
C GLU A 52 -14.29 -14.73 0.51
N GLN A 53 -14.12 -13.41 0.70
CA GLN A 53 -14.80 -12.69 1.78
C GLN A 53 -16.14 -12.09 1.35
N ILE A 54 -16.27 -11.64 0.09
CA ILE A 54 -17.51 -11.05 -0.44
C ILE A 54 -18.41 -12.10 -1.10
N GLY A 55 -17.84 -13.22 -1.57
CA GLY A 55 -18.60 -14.28 -2.25
C GLY A 55 -19.01 -13.95 -3.69
N LEU A 56 -18.36 -12.96 -4.31
CA LEU A 56 -18.60 -12.53 -5.68
C LEU A 56 -17.29 -12.54 -6.46
N ASN A 57 -17.33 -12.99 -7.72
CA ASN A 57 -16.19 -12.88 -8.61
C ASN A 57 -15.98 -11.41 -9.02
N PRO A 58 -14.85 -10.76 -8.65
CA PRO A 58 -14.63 -9.34 -8.95
C PRO A 58 -14.50 -9.05 -10.45
N PHE A 59 -14.27 -10.07 -11.28
CA PHE A 59 -14.14 -9.92 -12.74
C PHE A 59 -15.47 -10.10 -13.49
N GLU A 60 -16.55 -10.45 -12.79
CA GLU A 60 -17.92 -10.41 -13.31
C GLU A 60 -18.64 -9.10 -12.96
N LEU A 61 -18.01 -8.26 -12.14
CA LEU A 61 -18.47 -6.93 -11.76
C LEU A 61 -17.75 -5.84 -12.55
N THR A 62 -18.38 -4.67 -12.66
CA THR A 62 -17.67 -3.46 -13.09
C THR A 62 -16.67 -3.03 -12.01
N PRO A 63 -15.56 -2.37 -12.39
CA PRO A 63 -14.60 -1.89 -11.40
C PRO A 63 -15.20 -0.93 -10.35
N ASP A 64 -16.20 -0.14 -10.72
CA ASP A 64 -16.88 0.78 -9.79
C ASP A 64 -17.78 0.01 -8.81
N GLU A 65 -18.39 -1.11 -9.21
CA GLU A 65 -19.10 -2.01 -8.31
C GLU A 65 -18.15 -2.70 -7.34
N VAL A 66 -16.97 -3.16 -7.81
CA VAL A 66 -15.93 -3.71 -6.92
C VAL A 66 -15.56 -2.68 -5.85
N ASP A 67 -15.34 -1.42 -6.25
CA ASP A 67 -14.98 -0.33 -5.33
C ASP A 67 -16.09 0.01 -4.30
N LEU A 68 -17.36 -0.35 -4.56
CA LEU A 68 -18.43 -0.26 -3.56
C LEU A 68 -18.25 -1.27 -2.42
N TYR A 69 -17.74 -2.47 -2.72
CA TYR A 69 -17.54 -3.53 -1.74
C TYR A 69 -16.21 -3.44 -0.99
N ARG A 70 -15.21 -2.74 -1.53
CA ARG A 70 -13.87 -2.64 -0.91
C ARG A 70 -13.87 -2.17 0.55
N PRO A 71 -14.66 -1.13 0.95
CA PRO A 71 -14.74 -0.77 2.37
C PRO A 71 -15.23 -1.94 3.23
N GLU A 72 -16.23 -2.68 2.77
CA GLU A 72 -16.77 -3.83 3.52
C GLU A 72 -15.78 -4.99 3.56
N LEU A 73 -15.10 -5.29 2.45
CA LEU A 73 -14.01 -6.26 2.41
C LEU A 73 -12.98 -5.96 3.51
N TYR A 74 -12.58 -4.70 3.67
CA TYR A 74 -11.62 -4.33 4.72
C TYR A 74 -12.19 -4.45 6.13
N ARG A 75 -13.50 -4.24 6.34
CA ARG A 75 -14.14 -4.50 7.64
C ARG A 75 -14.14 -5.98 7.98
N VAL A 76 -14.54 -6.83 7.04
CA VAL A 76 -14.54 -8.29 7.22
C VAL A 76 -13.14 -8.82 7.50
N LEU A 77 -12.15 -8.39 6.71
CA LEU A 77 -10.75 -8.77 6.92
C LEU A 77 -10.22 -8.30 8.30
N SER A 78 -10.62 -7.11 8.76
CA SER A 78 -10.22 -6.58 10.06
C SER A 78 -10.77 -7.38 11.24
N ASP A 79 -11.96 -7.96 11.08
CA ASP A 79 -12.63 -8.74 12.11
C ASP A 79 -12.18 -10.21 12.13
N ASP A 80 -11.44 -10.66 11.11
CA ASP A 80 -10.75 -11.95 11.16
C ASP A 80 -9.71 -11.95 12.29
N LYS A 81 -9.81 -12.95 13.18
CA LYS A 81 -9.03 -13.04 14.42
C LYS A 81 -7.69 -13.75 14.24
N THR A 82 -7.28 -13.98 13.00
CA THR A 82 -6.03 -14.68 12.66
C THR A 82 -4.79 -13.85 12.97
N SER A 83 -4.88 -12.52 13.09
CA SER A 83 -3.74 -11.65 13.36
C SER A 83 -4.12 -10.34 14.06
N ASP A 84 -3.27 -9.92 15.02
CA ASP A 84 -3.48 -8.68 15.78
C ASP A 84 -3.33 -7.40 14.95
N ILE A 85 -2.46 -7.42 13.93
CA ILE A 85 -2.20 -6.30 13.01
C ILE A 85 -2.15 -6.83 11.58
N LEU A 86 -2.90 -6.19 10.68
CA LEU A 86 -2.95 -6.54 9.27
C LEU A 86 -2.20 -5.50 8.45
N TYR A 87 -1.03 -5.87 7.93
CA TYR A 87 -0.29 -5.03 7.00
C TYR A 87 -0.81 -5.25 5.58
N LYS A 88 -1.35 -4.20 4.95
CA LYS A 88 -1.87 -4.26 3.58
C LYS A 88 -1.06 -3.35 2.66
N LYS A 89 -0.47 -3.90 1.61
CA LYS A 89 0.20 -3.12 0.55
C LYS A 89 -0.85 -2.44 -0.34
N VAL A 90 -0.70 -1.13 -0.57
CA VAL A 90 -1.65 -0.32 -1.36
C VAL A 90 -0.92 0.56 -2.38
N HIS A 91 -1.45 0.59 -3.62
CA HIS A 91 -1.11 1.62 -4.61
C HIS A 91 -2.27 2.57 -4.94
N ASP A 92 -3.46 2.34 -4.42
CA ASP A 92 -4.55 3.30 -4.57
C ASP A 92 -4.22 4.63 -3.88
N ALA A 93 -4.67 5.72 -4.51
CA ALA A 93 -4.86 7.00 -3.86
C ALA A 93 -5.96 6.90 -2.79
N TYR A 94 -5.93 7.79 -1.80
CA TYR A 94 -7.01 7.89 -0.82
C TYR A 94 -8.21 8.62 -1.45
N ILE A 95 -9.19 7.86 -1.92
CA ILE A 95 -10.37 8.38 -2.62
C ILE A 95 -11.66 7.81 -2.03
N CYS A 96 -12.78 8.42 -2.41
CA CYS A 96 -14.10 7.86 -2.18
C CYS A 96 -14.58 7.08 -3.42
N ASN A 97 -15.38 6.05 -3.20
CA ASN A 97 -16.13 5.39 -4.27
C ASN A 97 -17.30 6.26 -4.76
N GLN A 98 -18.06 5.75 -5.73
CA GLN A 98 -19.20 6.47 -6.33
C GLN A 98 -20.32 6.85 -5.34
N ASN A 99 -20.41 6.18 -4.17
CA ASN A 99 -21.34 6.53 -3.10
C ASN A 99 -20.77 7.56 -2.11
N ASN A 100 -19.64 8.19 -2.45
CA ASN A 100 -18.91 9.11 -1.60
C ASN A 100 -18.44 8.48 -0.26
N VAL A 101 -18.23 7.16 -0.25
CA VAL A 101 -17.69 6.42 0.89
C VAL A 101 -16.17 6.25 0.69
N PRO A 102 -15.32 6.60 1.67
CA PRO A 102 -13.87 6.36 1.57
C PRO A 102 -13.57 4.88 1.31
N LEU A 103 -12.66 4.59 0.36
CA LEU A 103 -12.22 3.22 0.11
C LEU A 103 -11.55 2.58 1.34
N PHE A 104 -10.92 3.40 2.18
CA PHE A 104 -10.22 2.98 3.40
C PHE A 104 -11.04 3.37 4.64
N PRO A 105 -11.82 2.45 5.22
CA PRO A 105 -12.66 2.73 6.38
C PRO A 105 -11.82 3.07 7.62
N ALA A 106 -12.02 4.27 8.16
CA ALA A 106 -11.24 4.80 9.28
C ALA A 106 -11.42 4.00 10.58
N GLU A 107 -12.59 3.40 10.75
CA GLU A 107 -13.00 2.59 11.90
C GLU A 107 -12.16 1.32 12.09
N VAL A 108 -11.59 0.77 11.00
CA VAL A 108 -10.71 -0.42 11.03
C VAL A 108 -9.24 -0.12 10.71
N SER A 109 -8.97 1.10 10.21
CA SER A 109 -7.64 1.53 9.77
C SER A 109 -6.79 2.09 10.91
N ARG A 110 -5.89 1.29 11.49
CA ARG A 110 -4.95 1.72 12.54
C ARG A 110 -4.13 2.93 12.12
N ALA A 111 -3.45 2.84 10.97
CA ALA A 111 -2.57 3.87 10.46
C ALA A 111 -2.24 3.63 8.97
N ALA A 112 -1.62 4.63 8.33
CA ALA A 112 -0.96 4.47 7.03
C ALA A 112 0.50 4.92 7.10
N VAL A 113 1.39 4.14 6.51
CA VAL A 113 2.77 4.55 6.22
C VAL A 113 2.83 4.85 4.74
N TYR A 114 3.01 6.12 4.40
CA TYR A 114 3.01 6.60 3.02
C TYR A 114 4.44 6.80 2.51
N PHE A 115 4.86 5.98 1.56
CA PHE A 115 6.18 6.09 0.93
C PHE A 115 6.12 7.03 -0.28
N VAL A 116 6.86 8.12 -0.20
CA VAL A 116 7.04 9.09 -1.29
C VAL A 116 8.46 8.98 -1.84
N ARG A 117 8.58 9.13 -3.16
CA ARG A 117 9.87 9.16 -3.88
C ARG A 117 9.84 10.26 -4.92
N ASN A 118 11.00 10.85 -5.19
CA ASN A 118 11.14 11.84 -6.26
C ASN A 118 10.49 11.35 -7.56
N PRO A 119 9.56 12.12 -8.17
CA PRO A 119 8.82 11.69 -9.35
C PRO A 119 9.74 11.41 -10.56
N LEU A 120 10.91 12.06 -10.65
CA LEU A 120 11.90 11.77 -11.71
C LEU A 120 12.47 10.35 -11.56
N ASP A 121 12.77 9.93 -10.34
CA ASP A 121 13.24 8.57 -10.05
C ASP A 121 12.13 7.53 -10.20
N VAL A 122 10.89 7.89 -9.87
CA VAL A 122 9.71 7.05 -10.13
C VAL A 122 9.58 6.81 -11.63
N CYS A 123 9.73 7.85 -12.46
CA CYS A 123 9.66 7.74 -13.92
C CYS A 123 10.65 6.72 -14.48
N VAL A 124 11.93 6.85 -14.13
CA VAL A 124 12.98 5.95 -14.61
C VAL A 124 12.76 4.52 -14.09
N SER A 125 12.41 4.38 -12.80
CA SER A 125 12.21 3.07 -12.18
C SER A 125 11.01 2.31 -12.77
N TYR A 126 9.93 3.03 -13.09
CA TYR A 126 8.73 2.43 -13.65
C TYR A 126 8.92 2.05 -15.12
N ALA A 127 9.58 2.89 -15.92
CA ALA A 127 9.91 2.59 -17.32
C ALA A 127 10.73 1.29 -17.43
N ASN A 128 11.78 1.16 -16.62
CA ASN A 128 12.60 -0.06 -16.58
C ASN A 128 11.81 -1.30 -16.15
N HIS A 129 10.97 -1.18 -15.11
CA HIS A 129 10.18 -2.31 -14.61
C HIS A 129 9.11 -2.78 -15.61
N SER A 130 8.51 -1.85 -16.34
CA SER A 130 7.44 -2.14 -17.31
C SER A 130 7.96 -2.44 -18.71
N ALA A 131 9.28 -2.53 -18.90
CA ALA A 131 9.93 -2.60 -20.22
C ALA A 131 9.33 -1.57 -21.21
N SER A 132 9.03 -0.36 -20.72
CA SER A 132 8.31 0.67 -21.46
C SER A 132 9.13 1.95 -21.64
N ASN A 133 8.70 2.79 -22.57
CA ASN A 133 9.34 4.09 -22.81
C ASN A 133 9.07 5.05 -21.63
N VAL A 134 10.08 5.77 -21.19
CA VAL A 134 10.00 6.85 -20.19
C VAL A 134 8.85 7.82 -20.47
N LEU A 135 8.59 8.19 -21.73
CA LEU A 135 7.47 9.06 -22.10
C LEU A 135 6.09 8.50 -21.71
N LYS A 136 5.89 7.19 -21.82
CA LYS A 136 4.64 6.55 -21.36
C LYS A 136 4.49 6.68 -19.85
N THR A 137 5.60 6.57 -19.12
CA THR A 137 5.61 6.72 -17.67
C THR A 137 5.37 8.19 -17.27
N VAL A 138 5.95 9.15 -17.98
CA VAL A 138 5.67 10.57 -17.78
C VAL A 138 4.18 10.85 -17.94
N ASN A 139 3.56 10.36 -19.02
CA ASN A 139 2.12 10.49 -19.21
C ASN A 139 1.32 9.82 -18.09
N LEU A 140 1.77 8.67 -17.59
CA LEU A 140 1.11 7.99 -16.47
C LEU A 140 1.15 8.84 -15.19
N ILE A 141 2.32 9.35 -14.79
CA ILE A 141 2.44 10.11 -13.54
C ILE A 141 1.77 11.49 -13.60
N LEU A 142 1.48 12.00 -14.80
CA LEU A 142 0.74 13.25 -14.99
C LEU A 142 -0.78 13.02 -15.16
N ASN A 143 -1.21 11.78 -15.43
CA ASN A 143 -2.61 11.46 -15.68
C ASN A 143 -3.42 11.43 -14.39
N LYS A 144 -4.38 12.35 -14.26
CA LYS A 144 -5.27 12.46 -13.09
C LYS A 144 -6.28 11.31 -12.95
N GLU A 145 -6.45 10.51 -13.99
CA GLU A 145 -7.34 9.35 -14.02
C GLU A 145 -6.52 8.05 -14.15
N ALA A 146 -5.22 8.08 -13.83
CA ALA A 146 -4.39 6.89 -13.91
C ALA A 146 -4.92 5.79 -12.99
N SER A 147 -4.96 4.56 -13.53
CA SER A 147 -5.23 3.35 -12.77
C SER A 147 -4.29 2.23 -13.20
N LEU A 148 -4.10 1.24 -12.33
CA LEU A 148 -3.34 0.02 -12.60
C LEU A 148 -4.15 -1.23 -12.28
N ALA A 149 -3.58 -2.38 -12.65
CA ALA A 149 -4.15 -3.69 -12.41
C ALA A 149 -5.56 -3.85 -13.05
N GLY A 150 -6.32 -4.85 -12.60
CA GLY A 150 -7.57 -5.29 -13.22
C GLY A 150 -7.47 -6.72 -13.75
N GLN A 151 -8.50 -7.15 -14.49
CA GLN A 151 -8.70 -8.53 -14.94
C GLN A 151 -7.45 -9.19 -15.56
N LYS A 152 -6.74 -8.48 -16.45
CA LYS A 152 -5.53 -9.01 -17.10
C LYS A 152 -4.40 -9.34 -16.13
N SER A 153 -4.37 -8.70 -14.97
CA SER A 153 -3.35 -8.89 -13.94
C SER A 153 -3.80 -9.83 -12.81
N GLY A 154 -5.06 -10.29 -12.81
CA GLY A 154 -5.62 -11.08 -11.71
C GLY A 154 -5.76 -10.32 -10.39
N GLN A 155 -5.73 -8.98 -10.42
CA GLN A 155 -5.85 -8.11 -9.24
C GLN A 155 -7.00 -7.14 -9.43
N LEU A 156 -7.54 -6.63 -8.33
CA LEU A 156 -8.50 -5.53 -8.36
C LEU A 156 -7.87 -4.28 -9.00
N ARG A 157 -8.71 -3.46 -9.66
CA ARG A 157 -8.28 -2.15 -10.18
C ARG A 157 -7.74 -1.31 -9.03
N GLN A 158 -6.61 -0.65 -9.26
CA GLN A 158 -6.00 0.29 -8.32
C GLN A 158 -6.07 1.70 -8.92
N ILE A 159 -6.78 2.63 -8.29
CA ILE A 159 -6.91 4.01 -8.78
C ILE A 159 -5.74 4.85 -8.26
N LEU A 160 -4.86 5.30 -9.15
CA LEU A 160 -3.66 6.03 -8.77
C LEU A 160 -3.86 7.56 -8.72
N LEU A 161 -4.61 8.12 -9.67
CA LEU A 161 -4.51 9.55 -10.01
C LEU A 161 -3.09 9.92 -10.50
N SER A 162 -2.84 11.23 -10.69
CA SER A 162 -1.48 11.69 -10.99
C SER A 162 -0.59 11.54 -9.76
N TRP A 163 0.73 11.53 -9.91
CA TRP A 163 1.66 11.42 -8.77
C TRP A 163 1.41 12.50 -7.72
N GLN A 164 1.11 13.73 -8.15
CA GLN A 164 0.82 14.85 -7.27
C GLN A 164 -0.51 14.66 -6.54
N GLU A 165 -1.57 14.28 -7.26
CA GLU A 165 -2.90 14.04 -6.66
C GLU A 165 -2.87 12.83 -5.72
N HIS A 166 -2.11 11.78 -6.06
CA HIS A 166 -1.89 10.63 -5.19
C HIS A 166 -1.22 11.06 -3.88
N TYR A 167 -0.15 11.87 -3.93
CA TYR A 167 0.49 12.40 -2.73
C TYR A 167 -0.47 13.26 -1.90
N PHE A 168 -1.25 14.14 -2.55
CA PHE A 168 -2.20 14.99 -1.84
C PHE A 168 -3.36 14.23 -1.22
N SER A 169 -3.83 13.17 -1.88
CA SER A 169 -4.91 12.32 -1.35
C SER A 169 -4.56 11.76 0.02
N TRP A 170 -3.35 11.19 0.17
CA TRP A 170 -2.88 10.61 1.42
C TRP A 170 -2.40 11.65 2.44
N SER A 171 -1.75 12.74 2.00
CA SER A 171 -1.20 13.75 2.92
C SER A 171 -2.23 14.73 3.47
N LYS A 172 -3.35 14.97 2.76
CA LYS A 172 -4.39 15.93 3.17
C LYS A 172 -5.58 15.31 3.89
N GLN A 173 -5.86 14.02 3.68
CA GLN A 173 -6.92 13.34 4.41
C GLN A 173 -6.61 13.32 5.93
N LYS A 174 -7.64 13.26 6.77
CA LYS A 174 -7.51 13.37 8.24
C LYS A 174 -8.14 12.21 9.00
N GLU A 175 -8.75 11.26 8.30
CA GLU A 175 -9.51 10.16 8.89
C GLU A 175 -8.57 9.07 9.43
N ILE A 176 -7.44 8.86 8.75
CA ILE A 176 -6.43 7.85 9.11
C ILE A 176 -5.13 8.56 9.48
N PRO A 177 -4.49 8.24 10.62
CA PRO A 177 -3.14 8.73 10.93
C PRO A 177 -2.14 8.31 9.85
N VAL A 178 -1.37 9.27 9.31
CA VAL A 178 -0.38 9.00 8.26
C VAL A 178 1.02 9.39 8.70
N TYR A 179 1.97 8.50 8.47
CA TYR A 179 3.40 8.80 8.56
C TYR A 179 4.01 8.78 7.16
N ILE A 180 4.46 9.96 6.72
CA ILE A 180 5.05 10.13 5.38
C ILE A 180 6.55 9.87 5.48
N VAL A 181 7.06 8.99 4.62
CA VAL A 181 8.47 8.61 4.57
C VAL A 181 9.01 8.82 3.18
N ARG A 182 10.15 9.50 3.09
CA ARG A 182 10.86 9.68 1.84
C ARG A 182 11.76 8.48 1.58
N TYR A 183 11.66 7.92 0.38
CA TYR A 183 12.54 6.84 -0.08
C TYR A 183 14.03 7.23 0.00
N GLU A 184 14.34 8.51 -0.23
CA GLU A 184 15.72 9.01 -0.16
C GLU A 184 16.25 9.00 1.28
N ASP A 185 15.39 9.25 2.27
CA ASP A 185 15.77 9.18 3.69
C ASP A 185 15.95 7.73 4.14
N MET A 186 15.13 6.80 3.64
CA MET A 186 15.37 5.35 3.86
C MET A 186 16.75 4.91 3.38
N LYS A 187 17.32 5.56 2.36
CA LYS A 187 18.71 5.29 1.90
C LYS A 187 19.76 6.02 2.69
N ARG A 188 19.53 7.29 3.02
CA ARG A 188 20.54 8.17 3.59
C ARG A 188 20.69 7.98 5.09
N ILE A 189 19.57 7.79 5.78
CA ILE A 189 19.46 7.68 7.24
C ILE A 189 18.52 6.51 7.61
N PRO A 190 18.84 5.27 7.20
CA PRO A 190 17.94 4.11 7.34
C PRO A 190 17.47 3.89 8.79
N MET A 191 18.37 4.00 9.78
CA MET A 191 18.06 3.80 11.19
C MET A 191 17.00 4.80 11.69
N GLU A 192 17.15 6.08 11.35
CA GLU A 192 16.20 7.12 11.73
C GLU A 192 14.88 6.96 10.98
N ALA A 193 14.94 6.70 9.67
CA ALA A 193 13.76 6.54 8.82
C ALA A 193 12.92 5.33 9.24
N PHE A 194 13.53 4.15 9.36
CA PHE A 194 12.85 2.93 9.78
C PHE A 194 12.45 2.97 11.25
N GLY A 195 13.34 3.44 12.13
CA GLY A 195 13.03 3.61 13.55
C GLY A 195 11.85 4.55 13.79
N GLY A 196 11.73 5.63 13.00
CA GLY A 196 10.56 6.51 13.01
C GLY A 196 9.26 5.80 12.66
N ILE A 197 9.28 4.92 11.66
CA ILE A 197 8.11 4.11 11.28
C ILE A 197 7.73 3.13 12.39
N ILE A 198 8.70 2.40 12.95
CA ILE A 198 8.48 1.43 14.03
C ILE A 198 7.80 2.11 15.23
N ARG A 199 8.32 3.28 15.65
CA ARG A 199 7.73 4.07 16.74
C ARG A 199 6.33 4.56 16.39
N PHE A 200 6.12 5.05 15.17
CA PHE A 200 4.81 5.51 14.72
C PHE A 200 3.76 4.39 14.74
N LEU A 201 4.13 3.17 14.35
CA LEU A 201 3.24 2.00 14.39
C LEU A 201 2.95 1.50 15.81
N GLY A 202 3.68 2.00 16.81
CA GLY A 202 3.60 1.56 18.20
C GLY A 202 4.18 0.17 18.41
N LEU A 203 5.12 -0.24 17.55
CA LEU A 203 5.88 -1.47 17.72
C LEU A 203 6.98 -1.26 18.75
N GLU A 204 7.37 -2.34 19.45
CA GLU A 204 8.51 -2.30 20.36
C GLU A 204 9.75 -1.86 19.60
N TYR A 205 10.38 -0.76 20.00
CA TYR A 205 11.59 -0.25 19.39
C TYR A 205 12.80 -1.01 19.93
N ASN A 206 13.49 -1.75 19.07
CA ASN A 206 14.75 -2.42 19.39
C ASN A 206 15.77 -2.05 18.29
N GLU A 207 16.84 -1.38 18.71
CA GLU A 207 17.88 -0.88 17.80
C GLU A 207 18.66 -2.02 17.14
N GLU A 208 18.89 -3.14 17.82
CA GLU A 208 19.59 -4.31 17.26
C GLU A 208 18.79 -4.95 16.12
N ARG A 209 17.46 -4.86 16.16
CA ARG A 209 16.57 -5.35 15.10
C ARG A 209 16.47 -4.42 13.90
N LEU A 210 17.04 -3.21 13.96
CA LEU A 210 17.09 -2.29 12.82
C LEU A 210 18.24 -2.59 11.85
N TYR A 211 19.17 -3.46 12.24
CA TYR A 211 20.33 -3.89 11.43
C TYR A 211 19.99 -5.03 10.47
#